data_AF-A0A0H2MTL9-F1
#
_entry.id   AF-A0A0H2MTL9-F1
#
_cell.length_a   1.000
_cell.length_b   1.000
_cell.length_c   1.000
_cell.angle_alpha   90.00
_cell.angle_beta   90.00
_cell.angle_gamma   90.00
#
_symmetry.space_group_name_H-M   'P 1'
#
loop_
_entity.id
_entity.type
_entity.pdbx_description
1 polymer ?
#
loop_
_entity_poly.entity_id
_entity_poly.type
_entity_poly.pdbx_seq_one_letter_code
_entity_poly.pdbx_strand_id
1 'polypeptide(L)'
;MLVITGSSGFIGTHLVKSLNGKQTLLLRRGCASQSNGDTLYTKSPSELLSHCERFSKSDVIVHLAGLAHVKGASPEAFFRANVVYPVELFKAAEKLGLKRFVFVSTIGVNGDSTSAGLPFGESSPAKPHNEYARSKHQAETYLLALAEKSDVELVIVRPPLVYGVNAPGNFRLLTKLISKVGITPFGLIKNRRSFIAVENLCSLLQICAEHPAAAGKVFFPSDNEVLSTKEFASHIGRGLGKNIIHLPIPLSSLRLFGRLLGRETMIEQLVGDLEVDSSSNTRLLGWTAPLSINQAMCSLNEK
;
A
#
# COMPACT_ATOMS: atom_id res chain seq x y z
N MET A 1 -12.74 16.61 9.07
CA MET A 1 -11.33 16.78 8.62
C MET A 1 -10.61 15.42 8.63
N LEU A 2 -9.67 15.17 7.70
CA LEU A 2 -8.89 13.91 7.66
C LEU A 2 -7.51 14.09 8.29
N VAL A 3 -7.10 13.19 9.17
CA VAL A 3 -5.72 13.13 9.67
C VAL A 3 -4.94 12.10 8.85
N ILE A 4 -3.80 12.48 8.29
CA ILE A 4 -3.00 11.57 7.46
C ILE A 4 -1.61 11.39 8.07
N THR A 5 -1.27 10.17 8.48
CA THR A 5 0.12 9.83 8.82
C THR A 5 0.86 9.37 7.57
N GLY A 6 2.18 9.55 7.54
CA GLY A 6 2.98 9.12 6.39
C GLY A 6 2.73 9.96 5.14
N SER A 7 2.24 11.20 5.31
CA SER A 7 1.89 12.14 4.23
C SER A 7 3.07 12.51 3.33
N SER A 8 4.31 12.31 3.78
CA SER A 8 5.54 12.53 3.01
C SER A 8 6.02 11.29 2.25
N GLY A 9 5.39 10.14 2.47
CA GLY A 9 5.69 8.89 1.75
C GLY A 9 4.97 8.83 0.40
N PHE A 10 5.32 7.84 -0.41
CA PHE A 10 4.80 7.66 -1.77
C PHE A 10 3.26 7.74 -1.85
N ILE A 11 2.52 6.90 -1.12
CA ILE A 11 1.05 6.94 -1.14
C ILE A 11 0.53 8.25 -0.53
N GLY A 12 1.17 8.72 0.53
CA GLY A 12 0.74 9.91 1.27
C GLY A 12 0.80 11.19 0.44
N THR A 13 1.84 11.41 -0.36
CA THR A 13 1.96 12.60 -1.20
C THR A 13 0.89 12.63 -2.29
N HIS A 14 0.59 11.46 -2.89
CA HIS A 14 -0.50 11.30 -3.86
C HIS A 14 -1.87 11.50 -3.22
N LEU A 15 -2.11 10.95 -2.03
CA LEU A 15 -3.38 11.14 -1.31
C LEU A 15 -3.60 12.61 -0.96
N VAL A 16 -2.60 13.29 -0.40
CA VAL A 16 -2.68 14.72 -0.07
C VAL A 16 -2.96 15.57 -1.31
N LYS A 17 -2.28 15.28 -2.44
CA LYS A 17 -2.55 15.96 -3.72
C LYS A 17 -3.99 15.73 -4.18
N SER A 18 -4.51 14.50 -4.08
CA SER A 18 -5.87 14.16 -4.52
C SER A 18 -6.98 14.81 -3.68
N LEU A 19 -6.66 15.29 -2.47
CA LEU A 19 -7.63 15.91 -1.56
C LEU A 19 -7.86 17.41 -1.84
N ASN A 20 -7.09 18.03 -2.75
CA ASN A 20 -7.36 19.35 -3.35
C ASN A 20 -7.84 20.45 -2.36
N GLY A 21 -7.19 20.59 -1.21
CA GLY A 21 -7.53 21.64 -0.23
C GLY A 21 -8.69 21.30 0.72
N LYS A 22 -9.19 20.05 0.74
CA LYS A 22 -9.96 19.55 1.88
C LYS A 22 -9.15 19.77 3.17
N GLN A 23 -9.84 20.08 4.28
CA GLN A 23 -9.18 20.21 5.59
C GLN A 23 -8.50 18.88 5.93
N THR A 24 -7.17 18.90 5.98
CA THR A 24 -6.33 17.75 6.32
C THR A 24 -5.33 18.14 7.38
N LEU A 25 -5.12 17.28 8.37
CA LEU A 25 -4.00 17.41 9.30
C LEU A 25 -2.93 16.38 8.96
N LEU A 26 -1.75 16.85 8.57
CA LEU A 26 -0.64 15.99 8.15
C LEU A 26 0.26 15.68 9.34
N LEU A 27 0.38 14.39 9.70
CA LEU A 27 1.28 13.92 10.75
C LEU A 27 2.58 13.40 10.15
N ARG A 28 3.66 14.14 10.41
CA ARG A 28 5.00 13.86 9.90
C ARG A 28 5.97 13.55 11.05
N ARG A 29 6.92 12.65 10.81
CA ARG A 29 7.98 12.34 11.76
C ARG A 29 9.04 13.44 11.72
N GLY A 30 9.37 14.08 12.85
CA GLY A 30 10.41 15.12 12.90
C GLY A 30 10.41 15.96 14.18
N CYS A 31 11.34 16.92 14.26
CA CYS A 31 11.39 17.95 15.32
C CYS A 31 10.53 19.17 14.92
N ALA A 32 9.78 19.68 15.90
CA ALA A 32 8.75 20.72 15.78
C ALA A 32 9.28 22.16 15.54
N SER A 33 10.17 22.38 14.57
CA SER A 33 10.56 23.75 14.19
C SER A 33 9.66 24.39 13.12
N GLN A 34 8.73 23.63 12.50
CA GLN A 34 7.94 24.09 11.33
C GLN A 34 6.49 23.54 11.29
N SER A 35 5.82 23.38 12.43
CA SER A 35 4.39 23.07 12.43
C SER A 35 3.61 24.28 11.91
N ASN A 36 3.16 24.26 10.65
CA ASN A 36 2.42 25.34 10.01
C ASN A 36 1.03 24.87 9.60
N GLY A 37 -0.02 25.66 9.91
CA GLY A 37 -1.41 25.47 9.48
C GLY A 37 -1.91 24.02 9.63
N ASP A 38 -1.88 23.30 8.52
CA ASP A 38 -2.41 21.95 8.33
C ASP A 38 -1.39 20.82 8.57
N THR A 39 -0.15 21.14 8.97
CA THR A 39 0.90 20.13 9.24
C THR A 39 1.32 20.14 10.71
N LEU A 40 1.44 18.95 11.29
CA LEU A 40 1.97 18.70 12.63
C LEU A 40 3.14 17.71 12.53
N TYR A 41 4.29 18.13 13.04
CA TYR A 41 5.45 17.27 13.21
C TYR A 41 5.45 16.67 14.61
N THR A 42 5.59 15.35 14.69
CA THR A 42 5.59 14.63 15.96
C THR A 42 6.68 13.56 15.99
N LYS A 43 7.24 13.32 17.17
CA LYS A 43 8.17 12.24 17.45
C LYS A 43 7.46 10.96 17.93
N SER A 44 6.28 11.08 18.54
CA SER A 44 5.51 9.95 19.07
C SER A 44 4.00 10.18 18.97
N PRO A 45 3.19 9.12 18.81
CA PRO A 45 1.72 9.25 18.82
C PRO A 45 1.17 9.93 20.08
N SER A 46 1.85 9.80 21.21
CA SER A 46 1.44 10.43 22.47
C SER A 46 1.47 11.96 22.43
N GLU A 47 2.34 12.59 21.64
CA GLU A 47 2.36 14.04 21.42
C GLU A 47 1.14 14.52 20.61
N LEU A 48 0.37 13.63 20.00
CA LEU A 48 -0.87 14.01 19.32
C LEU A 48 -1.95 14.42 20.32
N LEU A 49 -1.99 13.77 21.49
CA LEU A 49 -2.92 14.10 22.56
C LEU A 49 -2.67 15.51 23.11
N SER A 50 -1.42 15.99 23.08
CA SER A 50 -1.10 17.36 23.52
C SER A 50 -1.46 18.43 22.49
N HIS A 51 -1.94 18.02 21.30
CA HIS A 51 -2.45 18.91 20.25
C HIS A 51 -3.92 18.59 19.95
N CYS A 52 -4.65 18.04 20.93
CA CYS A 52 -6.03 17.54 20.79
C CYS A 52 -6.99 18.59 20.21
N GLU A 53 -6.76 19.87 20.47
CA GLU A 53 -7.51 20.99 19.92
C GLU A 53 -7.47 21.03 18.39
N ARG A 54 -6.34 20.61 17.78
CA ARG A 54 -6.21 20.49 16.32
C ARG A 54 -6.98 19.30 15.75
N PHE A 55 -7.37 18.34 16.60
CA PHE A 55 -8.16 17.17 16.21
C PHE A 55 -9.65 17.32 16.50
N SER A 56 -10.06 18.36 17.23
CA SER A 56 -11.47 18.61 17.61
C SER A 56 -12.45 18.72 16.42
N LYS A 57 -11.95 18.90 15.20
CA LYS A 57 -12.72 18.95 13.93
C LYS A 57 -12.45 17.76 13.00
N SER A 58 -11.63 16.81 13.43
CA SER A 58 -11.29 15.60 12.68
C SER A 58 -12.19 14.45 13.08
N ASP A 59 -12.60 13.65 12.10
CA ASP A 59 -13.46 12.49 12.33
C ASP A 59 -12.73 11.19 11.99
N VAL A 60 -11.65 11.26 11.20
CA VAL A 60 -11.00 10.08 10.62
C VAL A 60 -9.48 10.22 10.59
N ILE A 61 -8.79 9.14 10.96
CA ILE A 61 -7.36 8.97 10.70
C ILE A 61 -7.15 8.00 9.53
N VAL A 62 -6.38 8.39 8.53
CA VAL A 62 -5.83 7.51 7.50
C VAL A 62 -4.34 7.29 7.79
N HIS A 63 -4.01 6.08 8.25
CA HIS A 63 -2.68 5.72 8.69
C HIS A 63 -1.87 5.06 7.55
N LEU A 64 -0.96 5.82 6.93
CA LEU A 64 -0.05 5.34 5.88
C LEU A 64 1.40 5.18 6.35
N ALA A 65 1.74 5.68 7.54
CA ALA A 65 3.09 5.58 8.06
C ALA A 65 3.49 4.12 8.31
N GLY A 66 4.72 3.76 7.95
CA GLY A 66 5.28 2.44 8.22
C GLY A 66 6.64 2.24 7.54
N LEU A 67 7.39 1.27 8.03
CA LEU A 67 8.62 0.78 7.41
C LEU A 67 8.27 -0.39 6.50
N ALA A 68 8.56 -0.29 5.20
CA ALA A 68 8.27 -1.35 4.21
C ALA A 68 9.46 -1.73 3.31
N HIS A 69 10.41 -0.82 3.10
CA HIS A 69 11.51 -0.97 2.12
C HIS A 69 12.90 -0.65 2.71
N VAL A 70 13.08 -0.83 4.02
CA VAL A 70 14.35 -0.55 4.69
C VAL A 70 15.17 -1.84 4.80
N LYS A 71 16.27 -1.93 4.04
CA LYS A 71 17.22 -3.02 4.18
C LYS A 71 17.96 -2.91 5.53
N GLY A 72 18.07 -4.03 6.24
CA GLY A 72 18.81 -4.10 7.50
C GLY A 72 18.11 -3.45 8.70
N ALA A 73 16.83 -3.08 8.59
CA ALA A 73 16.05 -2.70 9.76
C ALA A 73 15.92 -3.90 10.71
N SER A 74 16.13 -3.67 12.00
CA SER A 74 15.94 -4.71 13.02
C SER A 74 14.46 -5.06 13.16
N PRO A 75 14.13 -6.29 13.61
CA PRO A 75 12.77 -6.67 14.00
C PRO A 75 12.17 -5.66 15.00
N GLU A 76 12.98 -5.16 15.93
CA GLU A 76 12.59 -4.12 16.90
C GLU A 76 12.14 -2.82 16.21
N ALA A 77 12.84 -2.39 15.16
CA ALA A 77 12.48 -1.19 14.41
C ALA A 77 11.15 -1.38 13.66
N PHE A 78 10.93 -2.56 13.08
CA PHE A 78 9.63 -2.91 12.47
C PHE A 78 8.53 -2.95 13.52
N PHE A 79 8.74 -3.61 14.65
CA PHE A 79 7.75 -3.70 15.72
C PHE A 79 7.36 -2.31 16.24
N ARG A 80 8.34 -1.45 16.55
CA ARG A 80 8.06 -0.09 17.00
C ARG A 80 7.30 0.75 15.97
N ALA A 81 7.75 0.72 14.71
CA ALA A 81 7.18 1.60 13.69
C ALA A 81 5.85 1.10 13.11
N ASN A 82 5.67 -0.22 12.98
CA ASN A 82 4.52 -0.80 12.30
C ASN A 82 3.49 -1.41 13.24
N VAL A 83 3.85 -1.70 14.50
CA VAL A 83 2.92 -2.27 15.49
C VAL A 83 2.61 -1.27 16.60
N VAL A 84 3.63 -0.84 17.35
CA VAL A 84 3.43 0.03 18.52
C VAL A 84 2.83 1.37 18.09
N TYR A 85 3.42 2.02 17.09
CA TYR A 85 2.96 3.33 16.63
C TYR A 85 1.47 3.37 16.21
N PRO A 86 0.97 2.50 15.32
CA PRO A 86 -0.45 2.51 14.97
C PRO A 86 -1.37 2.13 16.14
N VAL A 87 -0.95 1.24 17.04
CA VAL A 87 -1.72 0.89 18.25
C VAL A 87 -1.87 2.09 19.18
N GLU A 88 -0.79 2.81 19.44
CA GLU A 88 -0.84 4.04 20.25
C GLU A 88 -1.68 5.13 19.56
N LEU A 89 -1.59 5.22 18.23
CA LEU A 89 -2.37 6.17 17.44
C LEU A 89 -3.87 5.85 17.50
N PHE A 90 -4.26 4.58 17.44
CA PHE A 90 -5.65 4.16 17.60
C PHE A 90 -6.19 4.49 18.99
N LYS A 91 -5.41 4.22 20.05
CA LYS A 91 -5.77 4.61 21.42
C LYS A 91 -5.90 6.13 21.58
N ALA A 92 -5.09 6.92 20.86
CA ALA A 92 -5.24 8.35 20.84
C ALA A 92 -6.53 8.77 20.12
N ALA A 93 -6.87 8.12 18.99
CA ALA A 93 -8.11 8.34 18.27
C ALA A 93 -9.34 8.08 19.15
N GLU A 94 -9.32 6.99 19.92
CA GLU A 94 -10.37 6.64 20.89
C GLU A 94 -10.54 7.72 21.96
N LYS A 95 -9.44 8.16 22.59
CA LYS A 95 -9.48 9.23 23.61
C LYS A 95 -9.98 10.56 23.07
N LEU A 96 -9.78 10.82 21.78
CA LEU A 96 -10.24 12.02 21.10
C LEU A 96 -11.68 11.87 20.56
N GLY A 97 -12.30 10.71 20.70
CA GLY A 97 -13.65 10.44 20.19
C GLY A 97 -13.74 10.46 18.66
N LEU A 98 -12.66 10.09 17.96
CA LEU A 98 -12.67 10.04 16.49
C LEU A 98 -13.59 8.92 16.00
N LYS A 99 -14.28 9.15 14.89
CA LYS A 99 -15.21 8.17 14.32
C LYS A 99 -14.50 6.95 13.73
N ARG A 100 -13.40 7.15 13.01
CA ARG A 100 -12.82 6.08 12.19
C ARG A 100 -11.30 6.09 12.10
N PHE A 101 -10.73 4.89 12.02
CA PHE A 101 -9.33 4.64 11.77
C PHE A 101 -9.15 3.74 10.54
N VAL A 102 -8.60 4.29 9.46
CA VAL A 102 -8.25 3.56 8.24
C VAL A 102 -6.78 3.17 8.29
N PHE A 103 -6.50 1.87 8.42
CA PHE A 103 -5.16 1.31 8.47
C PHE A 103 -4.76 0.70 7.12
N VAL A 104 -3.72 1.24 6.48
CA VAL A 104 -3.19 0.64 5.24
C VAL A 104 -2.18 -0.43 5.59
N SER A 105 -2.58 -1.68 5.36
CA SER A 105 -1.78 -2.89 5.52
C SER A 105 -1.11 -3.31 4.19
N THR A 106 -1.05 -4.61 3.90
CA THR A 106 -0.45 -5.15 2.69
C THR A 106 -1.04 -6.53 2.36
N ILE A 107 -1.14 -6.86 1.07
CA ILE A 107 -1.51 -8.22 0.65
C ILE A 107 -0.51 -9.28 1.16
N GLY A 108 0.72 -8.88 1.47
CA GLY A 108 1.74 -9.77 2.03
C GLY A 108 1.31 -10.43 3.34
N VAL A 109 0.31 -9.90 4.05
CA VAL A 109 -0.30 -10.57 5.20
C VAL A 109 -0.91 -11.92 4.82
N ASN A 110 -1.50 -12.03 3.64
CA ASN A 110 -2.11 -13.26 3.14
C ASN A 110 -1.08 -14.23 2.53
N GLY A 111 0.05 -13.71 2.04
CA GLY A 111 1.14 -14.50 1.50
C GLY A 111 1.86 -13.80 0.36
N ASP A 112 2.80 -14.51 -0.28
CA ASP A 112 3.55 -14.03 -1.45
C ASP A 112 3.07 -14.60 -2.78
N SER A 113 2.22 -15.61 -2.73
CA SER A 113 1.74 -16.32 -3.91
C SER A 113 0.33 -16.88 -3.73
N THR A 114 -0.44 -16.88 -4.81
CA THR A 114 -1.76 -17.51 -4.90
C THR A 114 -1.70 -18.81 -5.70
N SER A 115 -2.65 -19.70 -5.47
CA SER A 115 -2.88 -20.87 -6.34
C SER A 115 -3.86 -20.51 -7.46
N ALA A 116 -3.79 -21.21 -8.59
CA ALA A 116 -4.64 -20.95 -9.74
C ALA A 116 -6.13 -20.99 -9.36
N GLY A 117 -6.86 -19.92 -9.68
CA GLY A 117 -8.29 -19.79 -9.38
C GLY A 117 -8.63 -19.48 -7.91
N LEU A 118 -7.63 -19.27 -7.06
CA LEU A 118 -7.79 -18.96 -5.63
C LEU A 118 -7.13 -17.61 -5.30
N PRO A 119 -7.73 -16.48 -5.73
CA PRO A 119 -7.24 -15.15 -5.38
C PRO A 119 -7.37 -14.91 -3.87
N PHE A 120 -6.51 -14.04 -3.33
CA PHE A 120 -6.63 -13.61 -1.94
C PHE A 120 -7.82 -12.66 -1.75
N GLY A 121 -8.63 -12.93 -0.74
CA GLY A 121 -9.80 -12.13 -0.38
C GLY A 121 -10.14 -12.25 1.11
N GLU A 122 -11.37 -11.86 1.48
CA GLU A 122 -11.83 -11.77 2.88
C GLU A 122 -11.71 -13.10 3.66
N SER A 123 -11.92 -14.24 2.99
CA SER A 123 -11.84 -15.58 3.59
C SER A 123 -10.43 -16.17 3.61
N SER A 124 -9.45 -15.50 2.99
CA SER A 124 -8.10 -16.02 2.89
C SER A 124 -7.36 -15.91 4.23
N PRO A 125 -6.68 -16.98 4.69
CA PRO A 125 -5.95 -16.95 5.93
C PRO A 125 -4.75 -15.99 5.84
N ALA A 126 -4.32 -15.49 6.99
CA ALA A 126 -3.05 -14.76 7.09
C ALA A 126 -1.89 -15.76 7.10
N LYS A 127 -0.92 -15.56 6.21
CA LYS A 127 0.32 -16.35 6.12
C LYS A 127 1.49 -15.42 5.73
N PRO A 128 1.87 -14.46 6.60
CA PRO A 128 2.87 -13.47 6.26
C PRO A 128 4.25 -14.10 6.00
N HIS A 129 4.85 -13.77 4.86
CA HIS A 129 6.08 -14.42 4.35
C HIS A 129 7.38 -13.69 4.68
N ASN A 130 7.31 -12.46 5.21
CA ASN A 130 8.50 -11.67 5.56
C ASN A 130 8.24 -10.76 6.78
N GLU A 131 9.30 -10.17 7.33
CA GLU A 131 9.24 -9.31 8.53
C GLU A 131 8.27 -8.13 8.39
N TYR A 132 8.24 -7.50 7.21
CA TYR A 132 7.30 -6.41 6.96
C TYR A 132 5.85 -6.90 7.06
N ALA A 133 5.51 -7.98 6.35
CA ALA A 133 4.17 -8.57 6.38
C ALA A 133 3.80 -9.07 7.78
N ARG A 134 4.74 -9.69 8.51
CA ARG A 134 4.54 -10.13 9.90
C ARG A 134 4.22 -8.94 10.80
N SER A 135 4.98 -7.84 10.70
CA SER A 135 4.72 -6.63 11.48
C SER A 135 3.35 -6.00 11.18
N LYS A 136 2.94 -5.97 9.90
CA LYS A 136 1.61 -5.43 9.53
C LYS A 136 0.47 -6.34 10.00
N HIS A 137 0.63 -7.66 9.90
CA HIS A 137 -0.34 -8.62 10.44
C HIS A 137 -0.48 -8.53 11.97
N GLN A 138 0.64 -8.38 12.68
CA GLN A 138 0.64 -8.20 14.13
C GLN A 138 -0.09 -6.90 14.51
N ALA A 139 0.12 -5.81 13.77
CA ALA A 139 -0.60 -4.56 13.97
C ALA A 139 -2.11 -4.73 13.75
N GLU A 140 -2.52 -5.40 12.66
CA GLU A 140 -3.95 -5.70 12.42
C GLU A 140 -4.56 -6.47 13.59
N THR A 141 -3.86 -7.48 14.10
CA THR A 141 -4.34 -8.29 15.24
C THR A 141 -4.62 -7.44 16.47
N TYR A 142 -3.68 -6.55 16.84
CA TYR A 142 -3.89 -5.65 17.98
C TYR A 142 -4.98 -4.60 17.72
N LEU A 143 -5.04 -4.04 16.51
CA LEU A 143 -6.04 -3.03 16.15
C LEU A 143 -7.45 -3.64 16.15
N LEU A 144 -7.62 -4.85 15.62
CA LEU A 144 -8.90 -5.57 15.64
C LEU A 144 -9.36 -5.81 17.09
N ALA A 145 -8.47 -6.30 17.96
CA ALA A 145 -8.79 -6.54 19.36
C ALA A 145 -9.13 -5.26 20.15
N LEU A 146 -8.58 -4.11 19.75
CA LEU A 146 -8.95 -2.81 20.32
C LEU A 146 -10.30 -2.33 19.78
N ALA A 147 -10.51 -2.44 18.47
CA ALA A 147 -11.73 -2.02 17.80
C ALA A 147 -12.97 -2.80 18.29
N GLU A 148 -12.82 -4.06 18.69
CA GLU A 148 -13.90 -4.84 19.32
C GLU A 148 -14.47 -4.20 20.60
N LYS A 149 -13.69 -3.33 21.26
CA LYS A 149 -14.02 -2.71 22.56
C LYS A 149 -14.14 -1.19 22.46
N SER A 150 -14.15 -0.65 21.25
CA SER A 150 -14.08 0.78 20.97
C SER A 150 -15.20 1.21 20.04
N ASP A 151 -15.68 2.45 20.20
CA ASP A 151 -16.62 3.06 19.26
C ASP A 151 -15.91 3.55 17.98
N VAL A 152 -14.58 3.54 17.95
CA VAL A 152 -13.79 3.92 16.77
C VAL A 152 -13.88 2.79 15.72
N GLU A 153 -14.48 3.10 14.58
CA GLU A 153 -14.57 2.17 13.46
C GLU A 153 -13.17 1.87 12.89
N LEU A 154 -12.79 0.60 12.81
CA LEU A 154 -11.56 0.19 12.12
C LEU A 154 -11.85 -0.23 10.68
N VAL A 155 -11.07 0.28 9.74
CA VAL A 155 -11.06 -0.17 8.34
C VAL A 155 -9.64 -0.57 7.98
N ILE A 156 -9.44 -1.78 7.43
CA ILE A 156 -8.13 -2.26 7.00
C ILE A 156 -8.11 -2.33 5.48
N VAL A 157 -7.03 -1.87 4.85
CA VAL A 157 -6.85 -1.98 3.39
C VAL A 157 -5.56 -2.74 3.11
N ARG A 158 -5.62 -3.86 2.38
CA ARG A 158 -4.46 -4.72 2.04
C ARG A 158 -4.09 -4.60 0.57
N PRO A 159 -3.42 -3.52 0.13
CA PRO A 159 -3.06 -3.36 -1.27
C PRO A 159 -2.03 -4.39 -1.74
N PRO A 160 -2.10 -4.82 -3.02
CA PRO A 160 -1.02 -5.50 -3.71
C PRO A 160 0.11 -4.53 -4.05
N LEU A 161 0.91 -4.83 -5.08
CA LEU A 161 1.96 -3.90 -5.53
C LEU A 161 1.31 -2.59 -6.01
N VAL A 162 1.53 -1.53 -5.23
CA VAL A 162 1.13 -0.16 -5.60
C VAL A 162 2.16 0.41 -6.57
N TYR A 163 1.71 0.86 -7.74
CA TYR A 163 2.56 1.44 -8.77
C TYR A 163 2.17 2.88 -9.12
N GLY A 164 3.06 3.57 -9.82
CA GLY A 164 2.86 4.95 -10.25
C GLY A 164 4.13 5.78 -10.19
N VAL A 165 4.01 7.06 -10.51
CA VAL A 165 5.13 8.01 -10.50
C VAL A 165 5.78 8.08 -9.12
N ASN A 166 7.10 7.90 -9.07
CA ASN A 166 7.90 7.87 -7.84
C ASN A 166 7.67 6.66 -6.91
N ALA A 167 6.96 5.61 -7.36
CA ALA A 167 6.81 4.39 -6.56
C ALA A 167 8.18 3.76 -6.23
N PRO A 168 8.45 3.40 -4.96
CA PRO A 168 9.72 2.85 -4.52
C PRO A 168 9.84 1.34 -4.81
N GLY A 169 10.84 0.68 -4.23
CA GLY A 169 10.95 -0.78 -4.21
C GLY A 169 11.11 -1.42 -5.59
N ASN A 170 10.44 -2.54 -5.80
CA ASN A 170 10.55 -3.36 -7.01
C ASN A 170 10.06 -2.64 -8.26
N PHE A 171 9.02 -1.80 -8.16
CA PHE A 171 8.55 -1.01 -9.28
C PHE A 171 9.64 -0.05 -9.77
N ARG A 172 10.30 0.69 -8.86
CA ARG A 172 11.44 1.56 -9.21
C ARG A 172 12.58 0.82 -9.89
N LEU A 173 12.88 -0.40 -9.45
CA LEU A 173 13.94 -1.21 -10.06
C LEU A 173 13.56 -1.60 -11.49
N LEU A 174 12.31 -2.03 -11.69
CA LEU A 174 11.80 -2.42 -13.00
C LEU A 174 11.70 -1.24 -13.97
N THR A 175 11.16 -0.10 -13.54
CA THR A 175 11.09 1.11 -14.38
C THR A 175 12.48 1.62 -14.75
N LYS A 176 13.46 1.59 -13.83
CA LYS A 176 14.85 1.92 -14.14
C LYS A 176 15.48 0.96 -15.16
N LEU A 177 15.23 -0.35 -15.04
CA LEU A 177 15.71 -1.34 -16.00
C LEU A 177 15.14 -1.07 -17.39
N ILE A 178 13.83 -0.90 -17.50
CA ILE A 178 13.12 -0.62 -18.75
C ILE A 178 13.59 0.72 -19.35
N SER A 179 13.67 1.76 -18.53
CA SER A 179 14.13 3.09 -18.95
C SER A 179 15.57 3.06 -19.46
N LYS A 180 16.46 2.22 -18.92
CA LYS A 180 17.86 2.16 -19.37
C LYS A 180 18.08 1.23 -20.55
N VAL A 181 17.52 0.02 -20.51
CA VAL A 181 17.91 -1.08 -21.41
C VAL A 181 16.83 -1.38 -22.45
N GLY A 182 15.55 -1.21 -22.13
CA GLY A 182 14.45 -1.58 -23.03
C GLY A 182 14.33 -3.09 -23.29
N ILE A 183 15.05 -3.92 -22.53
CA ILE A 183 15.02 -5.39 -22.65
C ILE A 183 14.71 -5.99 -21.27
N THR A 184 13.81 -6.97 -21.23
CA THR A 184 13.51 -7.73 -20.01
C THR A 184 13.51 -9.23 -20.28
N PRO A 185 13.75 -10.10 -19.28
CA PRO A 185 13.79 -11.54 -19.51
C PRO A 185 12.41 -12.22 -19.35
N PHE A 186 11.32 -11.49 -19.56
CA PHE A 186 9.98 -11.93 -19.17
C PHE A 186 9.19 -12.61 -20.31
N GLY A 187 9.82 -12.92 -21.44
CA GLY A 187 9.13 -13.36 -22.66
C GLY A 187 8.26 -14.61 -22.51
N LEU A 188 8.66 -15.54 -21.62
CA LEU A 188 7.95 -16.78 -21.32
C LEU A 188 7.13 -16.75 -20.02
N ILE A 189 7.11 -15.63 -19.29
CA ILE A 189 6.38 -15.52 -18.02
C ILE A 189 4.90 -15.26 -18.32
N LYS A 190 4.02 -16.15 -17.83
CA LYS A 190 2.55 -16.09 -18.00
C LYS A 190 1.80 -16.13 -16.66
N ASN A 191 2.43 -15.60 -15.62
CA ASN A 191 1.83 -15.54 -14.29
C ASN A 191 0.65 -14.57 -14.25
N ARG A 192 -0.10 -14.59 -13.17
CA ARG A 192 -1.31 -13.80 -12.96
C ARG A 192 -1.16 -12.94 -11.72
N ARG A 193 -1.17 -11.63 -11.87
CA ARG A 193 -0.94 -10.69 -10.76
C ARG A 193 -1.92 -9.53 -10.80
N SER A 194 -2.44 -9.18 -9.62
CA SER A 194 -3.20 -7.96 -9.40
C SER A 194 -2.25 -6.83 -9.01
N PHE A 195 -2.50 -5.65 -9.58
CA PHE A 195 -1.78 -4.42 -9.30
C PHE A 195 -2.77 -3.33 -8.91
N ILE A 196 -2.26 -2.24 -8.33
CA ILE A 196 -3.07 -1.05 -8.10
C ILE A 196 -2.27 0.23 -8.39
N ALA A 197 -2.83 1.11 -9.22
CA ALA A 197 -2.31 2.45 -9.39
C ALA A 197 -2.45 3.25 -8.08
N VAL A 198 -1.46 4.07 -7.74
CA VAL A 198 -1.49 4.86 -6.50
C VAL A 198 -2.68 5.82 -6.46
N GLU A 199 -3.10 6.36 -7.61
CA GLU A 199 -4.28 7.21 -7.76
C GLU A 199 -5.56 6.44 -7.43
N ASN A 200 -5.69 5.19 -7.94
CA ASN A 200 -6.81 4.32 -7.66
C ASN A 200 -6.86 3.94 -6.17
N LEU A 201 -5.72 3.61 -5.57
CA LEU A 201 -5.64 3.37 -4.13
C LEU A 201 -6.07 4.61 -3.33
N CYS A 202 -5.60 5.80 -3.71
CA CYS A 202 -5.99 7.04 -3.03
C CYS A 202 -7.50 7.30 -3.13
N SER A 203 -8.11 7.03 -4.29
CA SER A 203 -9.57 7.09 -4.47
C SER A 203 -10.29 6.14 -3.51
N LEU A 204 -9.86 4.89 -3.39
CA LEU A 204 -10.46 3.96 -2.44
C LEU A 204 -10.29 4.42 -0.98
N LEU A 205 -9.10 4.91 -0.61
CA LEU A 205 -8.85 5.38 0.76
C LEU A 205 -9.77 6.53 1.17
N GLN A 206 -10.11 7.42 0.24
CA GLN A 206 -11.11 8.48 0.48
C GLN A 206 -12.49 7.88 0.73
N ILE A 207 -12.91 6.88 -0.07
CA ILE A 207 -14.18 6.19 0.15
C ILE A 207 -14.19 5.42 1.47
N CYS A 208 -13.12 4.70 1.81
CA CYS A 208 -12.99 4.02 3.10
C CYS A 208 -13.08 5.00 4.28
N ALA A 209 -12.62 6.23 4.11
CA ALA A 209 -12.71 7.26 5.15
C ALA A 209 -14.15 7.75 5.37
N GLU A 210 -15.01 7.74 4.35
CA GLU A 210 -16.32 8.40 4.39
C GLU A 210 -17.50 7.40 4.40
N HIS A 211 -17.40 6.29 3.66
CA HIS A 211 -18.51 5.39 3.38
C HIS A 211 -18.94 4.58 4.62
N PRO A 212 -20.23 4.52 5.00
CA PRO A 212 -20.68 3.79 6.19
C PRO A 212 -20.38 2.29 6.15
N ALA A 213 -20.58 1.63 5.00
CA ALA A 213 -20.34 0.19 4.85
C ALA A 213 -18.86 -0.22 4.91
N ALA A 214 -17.93 0.74 5.03
CA ALA A 214 -16.52 0.44 5.23
C ALA A 214 -16.19 -0.01 6.66
N ALA A 215 -17.01 0.37 7.64
CA ALA A 215 -16.76 0.11 9.05
C ALA A 215 -16.59 -1.40 9.35
N GLY A 216 -15.50 -1.74 10.04
CA GLY A 216 -15.19 -3.11 10.45
C GLY A 216 -14.78 -4.04 9.30
N LYS A 217 -14.44 -3.50 8.12
CA LYS A 217 -14.11 -4.31 6.93
C LYS A 217 -12.62 -4.30 6.60
N VAL A 218 -12.21 -5.38 5.92
CA VAL A 218 -10.90 -5.52 5.28
C VAL A 218 -11.11 -5.46 3.76
N PHE A 219 -10.50 -4.47 3.12
CA PHE A 219 -10.60 -4.26 1.68
C PHE A 219 -9.32 -4.67 0.95
N PHE A 220 -9.53 -5.18 -0.26
CA PHE A 220 -8.52 -5.83 -1.08
C PHE A 220 -8.50 -5.14 -2.44
N PRO A 221 -7.74 -4.04 -2.58
CA PRO A 221 -7.90 -3.18 -3.74
C PRO A 221 -7.06 -3.65 -4.93
N SER A 222 -7.60 -3.54 -6.13
CA SER A 222 -6.89 -3.79 -7.38
C SER A 222 -7.49 -2.92 -8.50
N ASP A 223 -6.77 -2.81 -9.61
CA ASP A 223 -7.26 -2.14 -10.82
C ASP A 223 -8.27 -2.98 -11.61
N ASN A 224 -8.74 -4.11 -11.04
CA ASN A 224 -9.62 -5.09 -11.69
C ASN A 224 -9.07 -5.69 -13.00
N GLU A 225 -7.78 -5.52 -13.26
CA GLU A 225 -7.03 -6.17 -14.34
C GLU A 225 -6.02 -7.14 -13.73
N VAL A 226 -6.01 -8.38 -14.24
CA VAL A 226 -5.01 -9.38 -13.91
C VAL A 226 -4.00 -9.44 -15.04
N LEU A 227 -2.73 -9.20 -14.72
CA LEU A 227 -1.66 -9.09 -15.69
C LEU A 227 -0.52 -10.03 -15.35
N SER A 228 0.14 -10.55 -16.39
CA SER A 228 1.46 -11.14 -16.26
C SER A 228 2.52 -10.08 -16.05
N THR A 229 3.66 -10.50 -15.49
CA THR A 229 4.84 -9.64 -15.34
C THR A 229 5.33 -9.11 -16.70
N LYS A 230 5.19 -9.89 -17.76
CA LYS A 230 5.48 -9.47 -19.14
C LYS A 230 4.56 -8.33 -19.58
N GLU A 231 3.26 -8.48 -19.39
CA GLU A 231 2.26 -7.48 -19.76
C GLU A 231 2.45 -6.20 -18.94
N PHE A 232 2.61 -6.33 -17.62
CA PHE A 232 2.87 -5.21 -16.73
C PHE A 232 4.14 -4.43 -17.14
N ALA A 233 5.24 -5.13 -17.42
CA ALA A 233 6.46 -4.51 -17.94
C ALA A 233 6.20 -3.80 -19.29
N SER A 234 5.38 -4.38 -20.17
CA SER A 234 5.00 -3.77 -21.46
C SER A 234 4.20 -2.48 -21.26
N HIS A 235 3.28 -2.45 -20.31
CA HIS A 235 2.54 -1.23 -19.94
C HIS A 235 3.46 -0.13 -19.40
N ILE A 236 4.45 -0.48 -18.57
CA ILE A 236 5.50 0.45 -18.14
C ILE A 236 6.26 0.99 -19.35
N GLY A 237 6.64 0.14 -20.30
CA GLY A 237 7.33 0.55 -21.53
C GLY A 237 6.54 1.59 -22.32
N ARG A 238 5.26 1.31 -22.58
CA ARG A 238 4.37 2.26 -23.25
C ARG A 238 4.25 3.59 -22.49
N GLY A 239 4.06 3.53 -21.17
CA GLY A 239 4.02 4.71 -20.30
C GLY A 239 5.31 5.53 -20.32
N LEU A 240 6.46 4.89 -20.57
CA LEU A 240 7.76 5.52 -20.76
C LEU A 240 8.07 5.91 -22.22
N GLY A 241 7.14 5.70 -23.16
CA GLY A 241 7.37 5.91 -24.59
C GLY A 241 8.44 5.00 -25.20
N LYS A 242 8.62 3.79 -24.66
CA LYS A 242 9.63 2.80 -25.08
C LYS A 242 9.03 1.51 -25.59
N ASN A 243 9.59 1.02 -26.70
CA ASN A 243 9.36 -0.35 -27.17
C ASN A 243 10.24 -1.29 -26.36
N ILE A 244 9.63 -2.30 -25.73
CA ILE A 244 10.34 -3.30 -24.93
C ILE A 244 10.48 -4.60 -25.70
N ILE A 245 11.68 -5.17 -25.69
CA ILE A 245 11.93 -6.54 -26.15
C ILE A 245 11.93 -7.47 -24.93
N HIS A 246 11.07 -8.49 -24.98
CA HIS A 246 11.00 -9.52 -23.94
C HIS A 246 11.74 -10.77 -24.40
N LEU A 247 12.90 -11.05 -23.82
CA LEU A 247 13.67 -12.25 -24.12
C LEU A 247 12.93 -13.49 -23.60
N PRO A 248 12.85 -14.58 -24.38
CA PRO A 248 12.14 -15.80 -24.00
C PRO A 248 13.00 -16.66 -23.07
N ILE A 249 13.32 -16.17 -21.88
CA ILE A 249 14.14 -16.89 -20.90
C ILE A 249 13.26 -17.87 -20.11
N PRO A 250 13.63 -19.17 -20.05
CA PRO A 250 12.91 -20.14 -19.22
C PRO A 250 12.91 -19.78 -17.74
N LEU A 251 11.81 -20.09 -17.05
CA LEU A 251 11.66 -19.83 -15.61
C LEU A 251 12.75 -20.52 -14.77
N SER A 252 13.18 -21.72 -15.16
CA SER A 252 14.27 -22.46 -14.50
C SER A 252 15.58 -21.67 -14.52
N SER A 253 15.93 -21.05 -15.66
CA SER A 253 17.12 -20.22 -15.80
C SER A 253 17.06 -18.96 -14.93
N LEU A 254 15.88 -18.32 -14.86
CA LEU A 254 15.67 -17.15 -14.00
C LEU A 254 15.81 -17.50 -12.51
N ARG A 255 15.24 -18.63 -12.10
CA ARG A 255 15.36 -19.14 -10.72
C ARG A 255 16.81 -19.48 -10.38
N LEU A 256 17.53 -20.15 -11.28
CA LEU A 256 18.94 -20.48 -11.09
C LEU A 256 19.79 -19.21 -10.92
N PHE A 257 19.60 -18.23 -11.80
CA PHE A 257 20.29 -16.93 -11.70
C PHE A 257 19.94 -16.20 -10.40
N GLY A 258 18.67 -16.24 -10.00
CA GLY A 258 18.20 -15.73 -8.71
C GLY A 258 18.94 -16.36 -7.53
N ARG A 259 19.07 -17.69 -7.50
CA ARG A 259 19.82 -18.41 -6.45
C ARG A 259 21.29 -18.02 -6.41
N LEU A 260 21.96 -18.01 -7.56
CA LEU A 260 23.38 -17.66 -7.66
C LEU A 260 23.68 -16.25 -7.16
N LEU A 261 22.74 -15.31 -7.34
CA LEU A 261 22.88 -13.92 -6.87
C LEU A 261 22.29 -13.67 -5.47
N GLY A 262 21.78 -14.70 -4.79
CA GLY A 262 21.09 -14.54 -3.50
C GLY A 262 19.80 -13.70 -3.59
N ARG A 263 19.12 -13.71 -4.75
CA ARG A 263 17.89 -12.95 -5.07
C ARG A 263 16.68 -13.85 -5.34
N GLU A 264 16.66 -15.06 -4.82
CA GLU A 264 15.58 -16.03 -5.04
C GLU A 264 14.20 -15.47 -4.68
N THR A 265 14.06 -14.81 -3.52
CA THR A 265 12.79 -14.21 -3.08
C THR A 265 12.28 -13.13 -4.02
N MET A 266 13.17 -12.31 -4.58
CA MET A 266 12.81 -11.28 -5.57
C MET A 266 12.33 -11.91 -6.89
N ILE A 267 12.97 -13.00 -7.32
CA ILE A 267 12.58 -13.71 -8.54
C ILE A 267 11.23 -14.40 -8.33
N GLU A 268 11.01 -15.11 -7.22
CA GLU A 268 9.70 -15.75 -6.94
C GLU A 268 8.58 -14.71 -6.85
N GLN A 269 8.81 -13.56 -6.20
CA GLN A 269 7.84 -12.47 -6.17
C GLN A 269 7.54 -11.87 -7.54
N LEU A 270 8.43 -12.05 -8.52
CA LEU A 270 8.28 -11.51 -9.87
C LEU A 270 7.64 -12.54 -10.82
N VAL A 271 7.86 -13.84 -10.61
CA VAL A 271 7.34 -14.90 -11.49
C VAL A 271 6.11 -15.63 -10.95
N GLY A 272 5.81 -15.49 -9.65
CA GLY A 272 4.65 -16.12 -9.02
C GLY A 272 3.34 -15.40 -9.31
N ASP A 273 2.25 -16.13 -9.16
CA ASP A 273 0.88 -15.59 -9.19
C ASP A 273 0.59 -14.86 -7.87
N LEU A 274 -0.12 -13.75 -7.94
CA LEU A 274 -0.59 -12.99 -6.77
C LEU A 274 -1.86 -12.24 -7.15
N GLU A 275 -2.97 -12.96 -7.19
CA GLU A 275 -4.28 -12.42 -7.52
C GLU A 275 -5.03 -11.97 -6.26
N VAL A 276 -5.85 -10.94 -6.41
CA VAL A 276 -6.65 -10.35 -5.32
C VAL A 276 -8.10 -10.29 -5.76
N ASP A 277 -9.01 -10.75 -4.90
CA ASP A 277 -10.46 -10.60 -5.10
C ASP A 277 -10.90 -9.23 -4.56
N SER A 278 -11.18 -8.32 -5.48
CA SER A 278 -11.64 -6.96 -5.19
C SER A 278 -13.16 -6.79 -5.23
N SER A 279 -13.93 -7.88 -5.38
CA SER A 279 -15.39 -7.84 -5.54
C SER A 279 -16.10 -7.14 -4.38
N SER A 280 -15.56 -7.24 -3.16
CA SER A 280 -16.11 -6.60 -1.97
C SER A 280 -16.03 -5.07 -2.03
N ASN A 281 -15.01 -4.50 -2.67
CA ASN A 281 -14.88 -3.05 -2.82
C ASN A 281 -16.06 -2.51 -3.65
N THR A 282 -16.44 -3.20 -4.73
CA THR A 282 -17.58 -2.81 -5.57
C THR A 282 -18.90 -3.14 -4.89
N ARG A 283 -19.06 -4.36 -4.35
CA ARG A 283 -20.30 -4.81 -3.71
C ARG A 283 -20.69 -3.97 -2.49
N LEU A 284 -19.72 -3.60 -1.65
CA LEU A 284 -19.99 -2.90 -0.38
C LEU A 284 -19.89 -1.37 -0.51
N LEU A 285 -18.98 -0.86 -1.34
CA LEU A 285 -18.69 0.57 -1.44
C LEU A 285 -19.12 1.20 -2.77
N GLY A 286 -19.59 0.40 -3.73
CA GLY A 286 -19.81 0.86 -5.11
C GLY A 286 -18.53 1.30 -5.81
N TRP A 287 -17.35 0.96 -5.28
CA TRP A 287 -16.09 1.45 -5.80
C TRP A 287 -15.58 0.60 -6.96
N THR A 288 -15.11 1.29 -8.00
CA THR A 288 -14.32 0.73 -9.10
C THR A 288 -13.11 1.61 -9.32
N ALA A 289 -12.01 1.03 -9.79
CA ALA A 289 -10.79 1.76 -10.11
C ALA A 289 -11.08 2.90 -11.13
N PRO A 290 -10.83 4.17 -10.79
CA PRO A 290 -11.15 5.29 -11.66
C PRO A 290 -10.25 5.41 -12.89
N LEU A 291 -9.01 4.90 -12.81
CA LEU A 291 -8.06 4.87 -13.91
C LEU A 291 -7.80 3.44 -14.38
N SER A 292 -7.76 3.24 -15.70
CA SER A 292 -7.16 2.05 -16.30
C SER A 292 -5.64 2.04 -16.13
N ILE A 293 -5.00 0.87 -16.31
CA ILE A 293 -3.53 0.80 -16.26
C ILE A 293 -2.86 1.72 -17.28
N ASN A 294 -3.42 1.85 -18.49
CA ASN A 294 -2.84 2.70 -19.52
C ASN A 294 -2.88 4.18 -19.10
N GLN A 295 -4.00 4.65 -18.57
CA GLN A 295 -4.13 6.02 -18.07
C GLN A 295 -3.16 6.28 -16.91
N ALA A 296 -3.08 5.35 -15.95
CA ALA A 296 -2.17 5.47 -14.81
C ALA A 296 -0.68 5.45 -15.23
N MET A 297 -0.32 4.72 -16.29
CA MET A 297 1.06 4.64 -16.78
C MET A 297 1.48 5.85 -17.64
N CYS A 298 0.54 6.60 -18.23
CA CYS A 298 0.87 7.81 -19.00
C CYS A 298 1.59 8.87 -18.15
N SER A 299 1.30 8.95 -16.86
CA SER A 299 1.94 9.91 -15.95
C SER A 299 3.42 9.60 -15.69
N LEU A 300 3.92 8.40 -16.03
CA LEU A 300 5.33 8.04 -15.88
C LEU A 300 6.29 8.90 -16.70
N ASN A 301 5.80 9.52 -17.77
CA ASN A 301 6.58 10.41 -18.64
C ASN A 301 6.50 11.89 -18.23
N GLU A 302 5.62 12.25 -17.30
CA GLU A 302 5.51 13.61 -16.79
C GLU A 302 6.72 13.89 -15.88
N LYS A 303 7.63 14.75 -16.36
CA LYS A 303 8.83 15.19 -15.63
C LYS A 303 8.53 16.33 -14.67
#